data_AF-A0A3N5I0G2-F1
#
_entry.id   AF-A0A3N5I0G2-F1
#
_cell.length_a   1.000
_cell.length_b   1.000
_cell.length_c   1.000
_cell.angle_alpha   90.00
_cell.angle_beta   90.00
_cell.angle_gamma   90.00
#
_symmetry.space_group_name_H-M   'P 1'
#
loop_
_entity.id
_entity.type
_entity.pdbx_description
1 polymer ?
#
loop_
_entity_poly.entity_id
_entity_poly.type
_entity_poly.pdbx_seq_one_letter_code
_entity_poly.pdbx_strand_id
1 'polypeptide(L)'
;MRRVREYMVTVVMLLLAGSVLACGGPWRDGYFKSGVDRLTQDEVVEKFGPPHTAKTPALGGDSVWTYRVPISDKDLASMGFSHITDKAQQAASSIVEGPKAMLYCYRYTLVFNEQKILKQWKREECVPGTHDTLNAR
;
A
#
# COMPACT_ATOMS: atom_id res chain seq x y z
N MET A 1 -36.68 23.78 26.40
CA MET A 1 -36.55 22.44 25.76
C MET A 1 -36.02 22.48 24.32
N ARG A 2 -36.49 23.40 23.45
CA ARG A 2 -36.02 23.50 22.04
C ARG A 2 -34.51 23.75 21.89
N ARG A 3 -33.96 24.68 22.68
CA ARG A 3 -32.55 25.07 22.66
C ARG A 3 -31.60 23.95 23.11
N VAL A 4 -32.02 23.13 24.09
CA VAL A 4 -31.26 21.95 24.57
C VAL A 4 -31.21 20.86 23.50
N ARG A 5 -32.32 20.65 22.77
CA ARG A 5 -32.39 19.71 21.65
C ARG A 5 -31.51 20.15 20.48
N GLU A 6 -31.46 21.44 20.17
CA GLU A 6 -30.58 22.01 19.16
C GLU A 6 -29.10 21.80 19.51
N TYR A 7 -28.70 22.08 20.76
CA TYR A 7 -27.33 21.83 21.22
C TYR A 7 -26.96 20.34 21.20
N MET A 8 -27.87 19.46 21.61
CA MET A 8 -27.66 18.00 21.55
C MET A 8 -27.42 17.53 20.11
N VAL A 9 -28.22 18.02 19.16
CA VAL A 9 -28.09 17.66 17.73
C VAL A 9 -26.76 18.19 17.16
N THR A 10 -26.35 19.40 17.50
CA THR A 10 -25.04 19.93 17.06
C THR A 10 -23.86 19.16 17.64
N VAL A 11 -23.92 18.73 18.90
CA VAL A 11 -22.86 17.93 19.53
C VAL A 11 -22.78 16.54 18.89
N VAL A 12 -23.92 15.91 18.63
CA VAL A 12 -23.99 14.61 17.93
C VAL A 12 -23.45 14.71 16.50
N MET A 13 -23.78 15.78 15.76
CA MET A 13 -23.23 16.05 14.43
C MET A 13 -21.71 16.26 14.45
N LEU A 14 -21.18 16.99 15.43
CA LEU A 14 -19.74 17.22 15.58
C LEU A 14 -18.98 15.93 15.94
N LEU A 15 -19.57 15.07 16.78
CA LEU A 15 -19.02 13.75 17.12
C LEU A 15 -19.04 12.79 15.92
N LEU A 16 -20.12 12.81 15.13
CA LEU A 16 -20.22 12.05 13.88
C LEU A 16 -19.20 12.54 12.84
N ALA A 17 -19.05 13.85 12.66
CA ALA A 17 -18.07 14.44 11.74
C ALA A 17 -16.62 14.12 12.14
N GLY A 18 -16.31 14.07 13.44
CA GLY A 18 -14.99 13.68 13.94
C GLY A 18 -14.63 12.21 13.65
N SER A 19 -15.63 11.33 13.58
CA SER A 19 -15.42 9.90 13.28
C SER A 19 -15.05 9.62 11.82
N VAL A 20 -15.39 10.52 10.89
CA VAL A 20 -15.11 10.35 9.44
C VAL A 20 -13.67 10.71 9.07
N LEU A 21 -12.92 11.38 9.97
CA LEU A 21 -11.50 11.67 9.77
C LEU A 21 -10.60 10.44 10.03
N ALA A 22 -11.16 9.32 10.48
CA ALA A 22 -10.46 8.05 10.60
C ALA A 22 -10.31 7.30 9.25
N CYS A 23 -10.41 7.98 8.11
CA CYS A 23 -9.91 7.49 6.82
C CYS A 23 -8.36 7.54 6.81
N GLY A 24 -7.75 6.77 7.72
CA GLY A 24 -6.30 6.73 7.94
C GLY A 24 -5.56 6.04 6.80
N GLY A 25 -5.20 6.81 5.77
CA GLY A 25 -4.27 6.40 4.70
C GLY A 25 -4.62 5.09 3.99
N PRO A 26 -3.73 4.57 3.13
CA PRO A 26 -3.89 3.24 2.58
C PRO A 26 -3.92 2.22 3.72
N TRP A 27 -5.02 1.48 3.86
CA TRP A 27 -5.27 0.58 5.00
C TRP A 27 -4.12 -0.41 5.29
N ARG A 28 -3.32 -0.74 4.27
CA ARG A 28 -2.15 -1.62 4.33
C ARG A 28 -1.05 -1.04 5.21
N ASP A 29 -0.78 0.26 5.08
CA ASP A 29 0.20 0.96 5.92
C ASP A 29 -0.21 0.88 7.39
N GLY A 30 -1.50 1.14 7.68
CA GLY A 30 -2.03 1.04 9.04
C GLY A 30 -1.91 -0.37 9.60
N TYR A 31 -2.17 -1.39 8.76
CA TYR A 31 -2.02 -2.79 9.15
C TYR A 31 -0.58 -3.14 9.51
N PHE A 32 0.40 -2.80 8.69
CA PHE A 32 1.81 -3.09 9.00
C PHE A 32 2.36 -2.23 10.14
N LYS A 33 1.98 -0.94 10.20
CA LYS A 33 2.37 -0.03 11.29
C LYS A 33 1.92 -0.51 12.65
N SER A 34 0.66 -0.95 12.77
CA SER A 34 0.11 -1.50 14.02
C SER A 34 0.54 -2.94 14.29
N GLY A 35 1.19 -3.58 13.31
CA GLY A 35 1.61 -4.96 13.37
C GLY A 35 3.09 -5.17 13.66
N VAL A 36 3.89 -4.11 13.76
CA VAL A 36 5.29 -4.23 14.19
C VAL A 36 5.36 -4.88 15.57
N ASP A 37 6.27 -5.83 15.74
CA ASP A 37 6.48 -6.68 16.91
C ASP A 37 5.30 -7.59 17.28
N ARG A 38 4.31 -7.73 16.39
CA ARG A 38 3.11 -8.56 16.62
C ARG A 38 2.78 -9.51 15.48
N LEU A 39 2.74 -8.99 14.24
CA LEU A 39 2.28 -9.75 13.08
C LEU A 39 3.26 -10.86 12.72
N THR A 40 2.71 -12.06 12.58
CA THR A 40 3.43 -13.24 12.09
C THR A 40 3.38 -13.33 10.57
N GLN A 41 4.28 -14.12 10.01
CA GLN A 41 4.26 -14.47 8.59
C GLN A 41 2.93 -15.08 8.15
N ASP A 42 2.35 -15.99 8.95
CA ASP A 42 1.13 -16.70 8.61
C ASP A 42 -0.08 -15.75 8.56
N GLU A 43 -0.21 -14.83 9.52
CA GLU A 43 -1.25 -13.79 9.51
C GLU A 43 -1.13 -12.87 8.28
N VAL A 44 0.10 -12.56 7.86
CA VAL A 44 0.34 -11.76 6.67
C VAL A 44 -0.03 -12.53 5.40
N VAL A 45 0.30 -13.83 5.32
CA VAL A 45 -0.10 -14.70 4.18
C VAL A 45 -1.60 -14.87 4.12
N GLU A 46 -2.27 -15.07 5.25
CA GLU A 46 -3.73 -15.19 5.31
C GLU A 46 -4.41 -13.95 4.73
N LYS A 47 -3.86 -12.77 5.04
CA LYS A 47 -4.47 -11.49 4.62
C LYS A 47 -4.05 -11.00 3.23
N PHE A 48 -2.81 -11.24 2.81
CA PHE A 48 -2.24 -10.71 1.56
C PHE A 48 -1.99 -11.78 0.49
N GLY A 49 -2.12 -13.06 0.83
CA GLY A 49 -1.64 -14.17 0.02
C GLY A 49 -0.12 -14.34 0.08
N PRO A 50 0.43 -15.22 -0.77
CA PRO A 50 1.87 -15.45 -0.82
C PRO A 50 2.62 -14.18 -1.28
N PRO A 51 3.82 -13.91 -0.73
CA PRO A 51 4.64 -12.79 -1.18
C PRO A 51 5.14 -13.03 -2.61
N HIS A 52 5.42 -11.93 -3.33
CA HIS A 52 6.04 -12.00 -4.66
C HIS A 52 7.49 -12.47 -4.58
N THR A 53 8.15 -12.20 -3.45
CA THR A 53 9.49 -12.70 -3.16
C THR A 53 9.62 -12.93 -1.66
N ALA A 54 10.13 -14.10 -1.27
CA ALA A 54 10.50 -14.41 0.10
C ALA A 54 11.99 -14.79 0.13
N LYS A 55 12.81 -13.95 0.75
CA LYS A 55 14.24 -14.23 0.96
C LYS A 55 14.45 -14.63 2.41
N THR A 56 14.88 -15.86 2.62
CA THR A 56 15.26 -16.37 3.95
C THR A 56 16.74 -16.75 3.89
N PRO A 57 17.61 -16.14 4.71
CA PRO A 57 19.01 -16.50 4.76
C PRO A 57 19.19 -17.97 5.15
N ALA A 58 20.06 -18.70 4.44
CA ALA A 58 20.28 -20.14 4.68
C ALA A 58 20.95 -20.46 6.03
N LEU A 59 21.60 -19.47 6.65
CA LEU A 59 22.37 -19.61 7.89
C LEU A 59 21.63 -19.07 9.13
N GLY A 60 20.33 -18.79 9.02
CA GLY A 60 19.57 -18.07 10.05
C GLY A 60 19.67 -16.56 9.87
N GLY A 61 18.79 -15.84 10.56
CA GLY A 61 18.62 -14.39 10.45
C GLY A 61 17.27 -13.95 9.88
N ASP A 62 17.14 -12.63 9.73
CA ASP A 62 15.89 -11.99 9.34
C ASP A 62 15.47 -12.37 7.92
N SER A 63 14.18 -12.66 7.76
CA SER A 63 13.59 -12.93 6.45
C SER A 63 12.96 -11.67 5.87
N VAL A 64 13.18 -11.48 4.56
CA VAL A 64 12.72 -10.29 3.84
C VAL A 64 11.71 -10.70 2.79
N TRP A 65 10.48 -10.23 2.96
CA TRP A 65 9.38 -10.50 2.04
C TRP A 65 9.01 -9.26 1.25
N THR A 66 8.57 -9.45 0.01
CA THR A 66 8.15 -8.36 -0.87
C THR A 66 6.76 -8.61 -1.44
N TYR A 67 5.88 -7.63 -1.30
CA TYR A 67 4.57 -7.58 -1.95
C TYR A 67 4.52 -6.43 -2.94
N ARG A 68 3.95 -6.66 -4.12
CA ARG A 68 3.65 -5.62 -5.11
C ARG A 68 2.14 -5.47 -5.21
N VAL A 69 1.65 -4.24 -5.11
CA VAL A 69 0.22 -3.92 -5.13
C VAL A 69 0.00 -2.85 -6.18
N PRO A 70 -0.83 -3.08 -7.22
CA PRO A 70 -1.10 -2.06 -8.23
C PRO A 70 -1.69 -0.80 -7.60
N ILE A 71 -1.25 0.37 -8.07
CA ILE A 71 -1.85 1.65 -7.68
C ILE A 71 -3.20 1.75 -8.40
N SER A 72 -4.25 2.10 -7.67
CA SER A 72 -5.58 2.24 -8.27
C SER A 72 -5.65 3.51 -9.13
N ASP A 73 -6.49 3.52 -10.17
CA ASP A 73 -6.67 4.69 -11.03
C ASP A 73 -7.07 5.94 -10.25
N LYS A 74 -7.85 5.77 -9.16
CA LYS A 74 -8.25 6.87 -8.27
C LYS A 74 -7.04 7.48 -7.53
N ASP A 75 -6.15 6.62 -7.04
CA ASP A 75 -4.93 7.06 -6.35
C ASP A 75 -3.97 7.73 -7.34
N LEU A 76 -3.85 7.16 -8.55
CA LEU A 76 -3.05 7.73 -9.64
C LEU A 76 -3.56 9.12 -10.07
N ALA A 77 -4.88 9.29 -10.18
CA ALA A 77 -5.50 10.56 -10.50
C ALA A 77 -5.25 11.62 -9.41
N SER A 78 -5.27 11.23 -8.13
CA SER A 78 -5.02 12.15 -7.01
C SER A 78 -3.58 12.64 -6.92
N MET A 79 -2.62 11.87 -7.46
CA MET A 79 -1.20 12.25 -7.54
C MET A 79 -0.89 13.21 -8.70
N GLY A 80 -1.90 13.69 -9.44
CA GLY A 80 -1.71 14.57 -10.59
C GLY A 80 -1.17 13.84 -11.83
N PHE A 81 -1.15 12.51 -11.81
CA PHE A 81 -0.75 11.66 -12.92
C PHE A 81 -1.91 11.31 -13.86
N SER A 82 -2.99 12.10 -13.86
CA SER A 82 -4.12 11.93 -14.79
C SER A 82 -3.70 11.92 -16.27
N HIS A 83 -2.62 12.63 -16.62
CA HIS A 83 -2.02 12.57 -17.96
C HIS A 83 -1.21 11.30 -18.25
N ILE A 84 -0.81 10.55 -17.22
CA ILE A 84 -0.14 9.26 -17.36
C ILE A 84 -1.17 8.17 -17.68
N THR A 85 -2.39 8.25 -17.17
CA THR A 85 -3.48 7.35 -17.61
C THR A 85 -3.66 7.40 -19.12
N ASP A 86 -3.61 8.58 -19.74
CA ASP A 86 -3.73 8.75 -21.19
C ASP A 86 -2.51 8.25 -21.97
N LYS A 87 -1.28 8.48 -21.46
CA LYS A 87 -0.05 7.96 -22.10
C LYS A 87 0.18 6.48 -21.85
N ALA A 88 -0.24 5.93 -20.71
CA ALA A 88 -0.28 4.50 -20.46
C ALA A 88 -1.34 3.83 -21.34
N GLN A 89 -2.46 4.50 -21.63
CA GLN A 89 -3.44 4.07 -22.62
C GLN A 89 -2.83 4.00 -24.04
N GLN A 90 -2.00 4.98 -24.42
CA GLN A 90 -1.34 5.02 -25.72
C GLN A 90 -0.13 4.08 -25.83
N ALA A 91 0.69 3.93 -24.79
CA ALA A 91 1.82 2.99 -24.78
C ALA A 91 1.38 1.52 -24.66
N ALA A 92 0.23 1.24 -24.03
CA ALA A 92 -0.35 -0.10 -23.96
C ALA A 92 -1.01 -0.58 -25.27
N SER A 93 -1.08 0.27 -26.30
CA SER A 93 -1.59 -0.13 -27.62
C SER A 93 -0.55 -0.88 -28.47
N SER A 94 0.70 -0.94 -28.00
CA SER A 94 1.77 -1.69 -28.67
C SER A 94 2.53 -2.53 -27.65
N ILE A 95 2.30 -3.84 -27.74
CA ILE A 95 3.08 -4.94 -27.15
C ILE A 95 2.73 -5.24 -25.68
N VAL A 96 2.29 -6.49 -25.46
CA VAL A 96 1.95 -7.17 -24.20
C VAL A 96 0.47 -7.07 -23.79
N GLU A 97 -0.32 -8.07 -24.19
CA GLU A 97 -1.49 -8.53 -23.43
C GLU A 97 -1.05 -8.94 -22.02
N GLY A 98 -1.04 -7.98 -21.10
CA GLY A 98 -0.74 -8.18 -19.68
C GLY A 98 -1.45 -7.11 -18.87
N PRO A 99 -1.79 -7.38 -17.59
CA PRO A 99 -2.70 -6.51 -16.84
C PRO A 99 -2.13 -5.09 -16.74
N LYS A 100 -2.80 -4.18 -17.46
CA LYS A 100 -2.65 -2.72 -17.59
C LYS A 100 -2.34 -1.95 -16.29
N ALA A 101 -2.52 -2.60 -15.14
CA ALA A 101 -2.30 -2.08 -13.79
C ALA A 101 -0.87 -2.28 -13.24
N MET A 102 0.05 -2.91 -14.00
CA MET A 102 1.36 -3.29 -13.46
C MET A 102 2.47 -2.24 -13.64
N LEU A 103 2.22 -1.14 -14.36
CA LEU A 103 3.21 -0.10 -14.58
C LEU A 103 3.50 0.70 -13.31
N TYR A 104 2.48 1.00 -12.49
CA TYR A 104 2.62 1.73 -11.25
C TYR A 104 2.12 0.87 -10.08
N CYS A 105 3.03 0.48 -9.18
CA CYS A 105 2.69 -0.29 -7.98
C CYS A 105 3.25 0.35 -6.71
N TYR A 106 2.72 -0.06 -5.56
CA TYR A 106 3.42 0.03 -4.29
C TYR A 106 4.14 -1.27 -4.02
N ARG A 107 5.42 -1.20 -3.69
CA ARG A 107 6.25 -2.28 -3.17
C ARG A 107 6.30 -2.18 -1.65
N TYR A 108 5.78 -3.20 -0.98
CA TYR A 108 5.93 -3.36 0.47
C TYR A 108 7.04 -4.36 0.74
N THR A 109 8.08 -3.93 1.46
CA THR A 109 9.16 -4.78 1.94
C THR A 109 8.95 -5.00 3.43
N LEU A 110 8.79 -6.25 3.84
CA LEU A 110 8.57 -6.67 5.22
C LEU A 110 9.80 -7.41 5.72
N VAL A 111 10.28 -7.08 6.91
CA VAL A 111 11.41 -7.75 7.57
C VAL A 111 10.87 -8.46 8.79
N PHE A 112 10.99 -9.78 8.82
CA PHE A 112 10.62 -10.60 9.96
C PHE A 112 11.87 -11.11 10.65
N ASN A 113 11.84 -11.15 11.99
CA ASN A 113 12.90 -11.78 12.76
C ASN A 113 12.90 -13.31 12.59
N GLU A 114 13.84 -13.98 13.26
CA GLU A 114 13.95 -15.45 13.28
C GLU A 114 12.70 -16.14 13.86
N GLN A 115 11.96 -15.47 14.74
CA GLN A 115 10.68 -15.94 15.27
C GLN A 115 9.51 -15.70 14.30
N LYS A 116 9.78 -15.24 13.07
CA LYS A 116 8.79 -14.95 12.02
C LYS A 116 7.82 -13.82 12.39
N ILE A 117 8.24 -12.91 13.26
CA ILE A 117 7.48 -11.73 13.70
C ILE A 117 7.99 -10.50 12.96
N LEU A 118 7.07 -9.68 12.44
CA LEU A 118 7.35 -8.46 11.70
C LEU A 118 8.09 -7.44 12.58
N LYS A 119 9.32 -7.08 12.21
CA LYS A 119 10.12 -6.06 12.90
C LYS A 119 10.10 -4.72 12.20
N GLN A 120 10.14 -4.75 10.87
CA GLN A 120 10.20 -3.53 10.06
C GLN A 120 9.41 -3.69 8.78
N TRP A 121 8.91 -2.58 8.26
CA TRP A 121 8.29 -2.55 6.95
C TRP A 121 8.62 -1.22 6.25
N LYS A 122 8.63 -1.26 4.91
CA LYS A 122 8.80 -0.09 4.07
C LYS A 122 7.82 -0.15 2.91
N ARG A 123 7.26 0.99 2.52
CA ARG A 123 6.52 1.16 1.26
C ARG A 123 7.33 2.03 0.31
N GLU A 124 7.45 1.58 -0.93
CA GLU A 124 8.10 2.31 -2.03
C GLU A 124 7.20 2.27 -3.26
N GLU A 125 7.33 3.24 -4.14
CA GLU A 125 6.66 3.22 -5.44
C GLU A 125 7.50 2.38 -6.43
N CYS A 126 6.85 1.43 -7.09
CA CYS A 126 7.36 0.83 -8.31
C CYS A 126 7.08 1.81 -9.45
N VAL A 127 8.09 2.61 -9.80
CA VAL A 127 8.06 3.35 -11.07
C VAL A 127 8.62 2.44 -12.16
N PRO A 128 7.96 2.32 -13.32
CA PRO A 128 8.61 1.77 -14.50
C PRO A 128 9.71 2.76 -14.83
N GLY A 129 10.97 2.32 -14.74
CA GLY A 129 12.11 3.22 -14.83
C GLY A 129 11.95 4.19 -16.00
N THR A 130 12.06 5.49 -15.71
CA THR A 130 12.52 6.40 -16.75
C THR A 130 13.84 5.82 -17.26
N HIS A 131 13.97 5.81 -18.58
CA HIS A 131 15.00 5.18 -19.40
C HIS A 131 16.46 5.36 -18.91
N ASP A 132 16.71 6.31 -18.00
CA ASP A 132 18.01 6.69 -17.45
C ASP A 132 18.63 5.65 -16.50
N THR A 133 17.84 4.75 -15.87
CA THR A 133 18.39 3.68 -15.01
C THR A 133 18.63 2.36 -15.75
N LEU A 134 18.18 2.24 -17.00
CA LEU A 134 18.35 1.02 -17.81
C LEU A 134 19.68 1.00 -18.60
N ASN A 135 20.41 2.12 -18.68
CA ASN A 135 21.67 2.25 -19.42
C ASN A 135 22.86 2.77 -18.58
N ALA A 136 22.81 2.68 -17.25
CA ALA A 136 23.99 2.93 -16.44
C ALA A 136 25.00 1.79 -16.64
N ARG A 137 25.90 1.97 -17.62
CA ARG A 137 27.15 1.21 -17.77
C ARG A 137 28.16 1.66 -16.73
#